data_AF-A0A3D8R6F3-F1
#
_entry.id   AF-A0A3D8R6F3-F1
#
_cell.length_a   1.000
_cell.length_b   1.000
_cell.length_c   1.000
_cell.angle_alpha   90.00
_cell.angle_beta   90.00
_cell.angle_gamma   90.00
#
_symmetry.space_group_name_H-M   'P 1'
#
loop_
_entity.id
_entity.type
_entity.pdbx_description
1 polymer ?
#
loop_
_entity_poly.entity_id
_entity_poly.type
_entity_poly.pdbx_seq_one_letter_code
_entity_poly.pdbx_strand_id
1 'polypeptide(L)'
;MRIAPAAGHSSNYSHLQNKSLGAPSAPGVHDSLRAGVGPTVATSAATASLPDSAHPLEQRLKKWEATQDALKMEGLRRTFGISEPIRRGMELKITREGEWRPATLGATGPGVHEDILNGRDTTCSWEDIFKGDELRTLPGFHEEVEKKVRMQ
;
A
#
# COMPACT_ATOMS: atom_id res chain seq x y z
N MET A 1 4.88 -1.92 -24.20
CA MET A 1 4.05 -1.65 -23.01
C MET A 1 4.06 -2.89 -22.14
N ARG A 2 4.32 -2.76 -20.84
CA ARG A 2 4.24 -3.89 -19.90
C ARG A 2 2.85 -3.87 -19.27
N ILE A 3 2.09 -4.94 -19.44
CA ILE A 3 0.71 -5.06 -18.96
C ILE A 3 0.68 -5.59 -17.51
N ALA A 4 1.72 -6.33 -17.10
CA ALA A 4 1.85 -6.91 -15.78
C ALA A 4 3.02 -6.29 -14.99
N PRO A 5 2.90 -6.20 -13.65
CA PRO A 5 3.99 -5.75 -12.79
C PRO A 5 5.18 -6.71 -12.88
N ALA A 6 6.39 -6.18 -12.67
CA ALA A 6 7.60 -7.00 -12.66
C ALA A 6 7.55 -8.06 -11.54
N ALA A 7 8.06 -9.26 -11.84
CA ALA A 7 8.24 -10.31 -10.84
C ALA A 7 9.23 -9.81 -9.77
N GLY A 8 8.73 -9.59 -8.55
CA GLY A 8 9.52 -9.11 -7.41
C GLY A 8 9.93 -10.23 -6.44
N HIS A 9 9.67 -11.49 -6.79
CA HIS A 9 10.07 -12.65 -6.00
C HIS A 9 11.53 -12.98 -6.31
N SER A 10 12.31 -13.29 -5.29
CA SER A 10 13.67 -13.78 -5.52
C SER A 10 13.62 -15.14 -6.20
N SER A 11 14.16 -15.25 -7.41
CA SER A 11 14.36 -16.54 -8.08
C SER A 11 15.56 -17.31 -7.50
N ASN A 12 16.36 -16.65 -6.67
CA ASN A 12 17.50 -17.23 -5.98
C ASN A 12 17.17 -17.28 -4.48
N TYR A 13 16.91 -18.49 -3.98
CA TYR A 13 16.87 -18.70 -2.54
C TYR A 13 18.28 -19.12 -2.09
N SER A 14 18.86 -18.37 -1.16
CA SER A 14 20.05 -18.79 -0.44
C SER A 14 19.70 -18.77 1.04
N HIS A 15 19.87 -19.91 1.70
CA HIS A 15 19.74 -20.01 3.15
C HIS A 15 20.94 -19.36 3.89
N LEU A 16 21.99 -18.99 3.15
CA LEU A 16 23.17 -18.35 3.72
C LEU A 16 22.93 -16.83 3.78
N GLN A 17 22.63 -16.32 4.98
CA GLN A 17 22.71 -14.88 5.23
C GLN A 17 24.15 -14.42 5.02
N ASN A 18 24.33 -13.22 4.46
CA ASN A 18 25.64 -12.60 4.18
C ASN A 18 26.49 -12.31 5.45
N LYS A 19 26.01 -12.72 6.63
CA LYS A 19 26.62 -12.52 7.94
C LYS A 19 26.51 -13.76 8.85
N SER A 20 26.62 -14.96 8.31
CA SER A 20 26.87 -16.15 9.13
C SER A 20 28.37 -16.26 9.40
N LEU A 21 28.86 -15.67 10.50
CA LEU A 21 30.13 -16.10 11.09
C LEU A 21 29.92 -17.52 11.62
N GLY A 22 30.24 -18.52 10.79
CA GLY A 22 30.22 -19.92 11.19
C GLY A 22 31.17 -20.18 12.36
N ALA A 23 30.95 -21.29 13.07
CA ALA A 23 31.86 -21.71 14.15
C ALA A 23 33.30 -21.82 13.62
N PRO A 24 34.31 -21.34 14.35
CA PRO A 24 35.69 -21.19 13.88
C PRO A 24 36.35 -22.51 13.44
N SER A 25 35.79 -23.67 13.81
CA SER A 25 36.34 -24.99 13.53
C SER A 25 35.81 -25.64 12.23
N ALA A 26 34.76 -25.10 11.62
CA ALA A 26 34.22 -25.57 10.34
C ALA A 26 33.49 -24.42 9.62
N PRO A 27 34.23 -23.41 9.11
CA PRO A 27 33.64 -22.33 8.34
C PRO A 27 32.91 -22.90 7.12
N GLY A 28 31.58 -22.83 7.13
CA GLY A 28 30.72 -23.28 6.03
C GLY A 28 29.63 -24.28 6.41
N VAL A 29 29.71 -24.94 7.57
CA VAL A 29 28.63 -25.85 8.02
C VAL A 29 27.61 -25.07 8.85
N HIS A 30 26.36 -25.08 8.41
CA HIS A 30 25.25 -24.39 9.04
C HIS A 30 24.74 -25.17 10.28
N ASP A 31 24.68 -24.51 11.44
CA ASP A 31 24.13 -25.10 12.67
C ASP A 31 22.58 -25.00 12.66
N SER A 32 21.93 -26.07 12.23
CA SER A 32 20.46 -26.17 12.16
C SER A 32 19.78 -26.20 13.54
N LEU A 33 20.47 -26.56 14.62
CA LEU A 33 19.90 -26.55 15.96
C LEU A 33 19.80 -25.13 16.53
N ARG A 34 20.74 -24.25 16.14
CA ARG A 34 20.79 -22.87 16.62
C ARG A 34 20.03 -21.89 15.73
N ALA A 35 19.95 -22.17 14.43
CA ALA A 35 19.23 -21.34 13.46
C ALA A 35 17.77 -21.74 13.25
N GLY A 36 17.36 -22.93 13.74
CA GLY A 36 16.02 -23.48 13.55
C GLY A 36 15.79 -24.04 12.14
N VAL A 37 14.90 -25.03 12.04
CA VAL A 37 14.43 -25.60 10.77
C VAL A 37 13.11 -24.94 10.38
N GLY A 38 13.20 -23.80 9.69
CA GLY A 38 12.03 -23.10 9.15
C GLY A 38 12.37 -21.66 8.73
N PRO A 39 11.56 -21.03 7.89
CA PRO A 39 11.70 -19.61 7.58
C PRO A 39 11.55 -18.81 8.88
N THR A 40 12.66 -18.33 9.43
CA THR A 40 12.66 -17.56 10.66
C THR A 40 12.19 -16.14 10.36
N VAL A 41 11.03 -15.80 10.93
CA VAL A 41 10.41 -14.45 10.96
C VAL A 41 11.40 -13.34 11.35
N ALA A 42 12.50 -13.69 12.02
CA ALA A 42 13.54 -12.75 12.45
C ALA A 42 14.48 -12.26 11.33
N THR A 43 14.50 -12.88 10.15
CA THR A 43 15.39 -12.46 9.05
C THR A 43 14.83 -11.27 8.24
N SER A 44 13.52 -10.99 8.31
CA SER A 44 12.88 -9.85 7.62
C SER A 44 13.16 -8.50 8.30
N ALA A 45 13.69 -8.47 9.53
CA ALA A 45 13.82 -7.24 10.32
C ALA A 45 15.02 -6.36 9.95
N ALA A 46 16.04 -6.87 9.22
CA ALA A 46 17.29 -6.13 9.01
C ALA A 46 17.39 -5.43 7.63
N THR A 47 16.49 -5.70 6.67
CA THR A 47 16.56 -5.12 5.32
C THR A 47 15.21 -4.71 4.71
N ALA A 48 14.10 -4.79 5.44
CA ALA A 48 12.82 -4.27 4.95
C ALA A 48 12.22 -3.30 5.96
N SER A 49 12.19 -2.02 5.61
CA SER A 49 11.40 -0.97 6.26
C SER A 49 9.89 -1.13 6.00
N LEU A 50 9.40 -2.36 5.82
CA LEU A 50 7.99 -2.67 5.60
C LEU A 50 7.59 -3.81 6.54
N PRO A 51 6.49 -3.68 7.30
CA PRO A 51 6.00 -4.78 8.13
C PRO A 51 5.62 -5.99 7.26
N ASP A 52 6.16 -7.15 7.61
CA ASP A 52 5.95 -8.48 7.00
C ASP A 52 4.57 -9.08 7.35
N SER A 53 3.63 -8.25 7.82
CA SER A 53 2.27 -8.64 8.24
C SER A 53 1.24 -8.51 7.13
N ALA A 54 1.66 -8.33 5.88
CA ALA A 54 0.79 -8.29 4.71
C ALA A 54 0.98 -9.57 3.91
N HIS A 55 -0.12 -10.22 3.50
CA HIS A 55 -0.07 -11.44 2.71
C HIS A 55 0.79 -11.21 1.45
N PRO A 56 1.67 -12.14 1.03
CA PRO A 56 2.60 -11.91 -0.08
C PRO A 56 1.93 -11.55 -1.42
N LEU A 57 0.63 -11.89 -1.58
CA LEU A 57 -0.16 -11.47 -2.74
C LEU A 57 -0.67 -10.03 -2.66
N GLU A 58 -0.87 -9.44 -1.49
CA GLU A 58 -1.35 -8.06 -1.35
C GLU A 58 -0.37 -7.08 -2.01
N GLN A 59 0.93 -7.28 -1.78
CA GLN A 59 1.94 -6.44 -2.41
C GLN A 59 1.91 -6.58 -3.94
N ARG A 60 1.59 -7.77 -4.45
CA ARG A 60 1.47 -8.00 -5.90
C ARG A 60 0.20 -7.37 -6.46
N LEU A 61 -0.92 -7.44 -5.74
CA LEU A 61 -2.19 -6.80 -6.11
C LEU A 61 -2.04 -5.28 -6.16
N LYS A 62 -1.43 -4.67 -5.13
CA LYS A 62 -1.11 -3.23 -5.12
C LYS A 62 -0.22 -2.81 -6.29
N LYS A 63 0.79 -3.63 -6.62
CA LYS A 63 1.67 -3.39 -7.79
C LYS A 63 0.91 -3.54 -9.11
N TRP A 64 -0.04 -4.47 -9.19
CA TRP A 64 -0.89 -4.64 -10.37
C TRP A 64 -1.76 -3.40 -10.59
N GLU A 65 -2.44 -2.92 -9.55
CA GLU A 65 -3.26 -1.70 -9.61
C GLU A 65 -2.44 -0.49 -10.04
N ALA A 66 -1.27 -0.26 -9.40
CA ALA A 66 -0.37 0.82 -9.78
C ALA A 66 0.12 0.73 -11.24
N THR A 67 0.30 -0.49 -11.76
CA THR A 67 0.70 -0.71 -13.16
C THR A 67 -0.45 -0.38 -14.12
N GLN A 68 -1.69 -0.73 -13.76
CA GLN A 68 -2.89 -0.40 -14.55
C GLN A 68 -3.10 1.12 -14.62
N ASP A 69 -2.94 1.83 -13.50
CA ASP A 69 -3.06 3.28 -13.46
C ASP A 69 -1.96 3.96 -14.30
N ALA A 70 -0.71 3.49 -14.18
CA ALA A 70 0.39 4.01 -14.99
C ALA A 70 0.13 3.81 -16.49
N LEU A 71 -0.43 2.64 -16.88
CA LEU A 71 -0.79 2.35 -18.26
C LEU A 71 -1.91 3.28 -18.76
N LYS A 72 -2.94 3.53 -17.94
CA LYS A 72 -4.03 4.47 -18.25
C LYS A 72 -3.49 5.88 -18.49
N MET A 73 -2.60 6.36 -17.61
CA MET A 73 -1.97 7.67 -17.74
C MET A 73 -1.03 7.75 -18.95
N GLU A 74 -0.30 6.68 -19.26
CA GLU A 74 0.50 6.60 -20.48
C GLU A 74 -0.38 6.64 -21.74
N GLY A 75 -1.54 5.97 -21.72
CA GLY A 75 -2.53 6.01 -22.79
C GLY A 75 -3.03 7.42 -23.05
N LEU A 76 -3.49 8.11 -21.99
CA LEU A 76 -3.92 9.51 -22.06
C LEU A 76 -2.81 10.43 -22.57
N ARG A 77 -1.57 10.22 -22.10
CA ARG A 77 -0.41 10.97 -22.58
C ARG A 77 -0.20 10.83 -24.08
N ARG A 78 -0.37 9.62 -24.62
CA ARG A 78 -0.16 9.33 -26.05
C ARG A 78 -1.29 9.87 -26.93
N THR A 79 -2.54 9.86 -26.44
CA THR A 79 -3.70 10.30 -27.23
C THR A 79 -3.92 11.80 -27.17
N PHE A 80 -3.70 12.41 -26.00
CA PHE A 80 -4.05 13.82 -25.74
C PHE A 80 -2.85 14.69 -25.34
N GLY A 81 -1.66 14.12 -25.21
CA GLY A 81 -0.45 14.84 -24.83
C GLY A 81 -0.20 14.89 -23.32
N ILE A 82 0.89 15.57 -22.94
CA ILE A 82 1.38 15.58 -21.55
C ILE A 82 0.46 16.33 -20.58
N SER A 83 -0.42 17.19 -21.07
CA SER A 83 -1.33 17.98 -20.25
C SER A 83 -2.35 17.13 -19.50
N GLU A 84 -2.84 16.05 -20.10
CA GLU A 84 -3.91 15.23 -19.52
C GLU A 84 -3.49 14.49 -18.24
N PRO A 85 -2.36 13.77 -18.19
CA PRO A 85 -1.91 13.15 -16.93
C PRO A 85 -1.70 14.17 -15.80
N ILE A 86 -1.18 15.35 -16.12
CA ILE A 86 -0.94 16.42 -15.14
C ILE A 86 -2.28 16.94 -14.61
N ARG A 87 -3.20 17.28 -15.51
CA ARG A 87 -4.53 17.75 -15.16
C ARG A 87 -5.26 16.74 -14.27
N ARG A 88 -5.27 15.46 -14.65
CA ARG A 88 -5.94 14.41 -13.88
C ARG A 88 -5.32 14.22 -12.49
N GLY A 89 -3.99 14.33 -12.39
CA GLY A 89 -3.30 14.32 -11.10
C GLY A 89 -3.66 15.53 -10.22
N MET A 90 -3.79 16.73 -10.81
CA MET A 90 -4.22 17.93 -10.11
C MET A 90 -5.69 17.85 -9.67
N GLU A 91 -6.58 17.32 -10.50
CA GLU A 91 -8.00 17.09 -10.16
C GLU A 91 -8.12 16.17 -8.93
N LEU A 92 -7.43 15.02 -8.95
CA LEU A 92 -7.38 14.08 -7.81
C LEU A 92 -6.79 14.71 -6.55
N LYS A 93 -5.77 15.56 -6.70
CA LYS A 93 -5.16 16.27 -5.56
C LYS A 93 -6.16 17.25 -4.94
N ILE A 94 -6.85 18.05 -5.75
CA ILE A 94 -7.84 19.02 -5.28
C ILE A 94 -9.00 18.32 -4.56
N THR A 95 -9.50 17.20 -5.08
CA THR A 95 -10.59 16.47 -4.41
C THR A 95 -10.14 15.92 -3.05
N ARG A 96 -8.93 15.35 -2.96
CA ARG A 96 -8.37 14.84 -1.69
C ARG A 96 -8.12 15.93 -0.66
N GLU A 97 -7.66 17.10 -1.08
CA GLU A 97 -7.36 18.22 -0.18
C GLU A 97 -8.60 19.04 0.20
N GLY A 98 -9.58 19.11 -0.71
CA GLY A 98 -10.79 19.93 -0.56
C GLY A 98 -11.96 19.23 0.14
N GLU A 99 -12.01 17.90 0.13
CA GLU A 99 -13.10 17.15 0.75
C GLU A 99 -12.80 16.85 2.22
N TRP A 100 -13.18 17.78 3.11
CA TRP A 100 -13.30 17.44 4.54
C TRP A 100 -14.69 16.87 4.82
N ARG A 101 -14.74 15.69 5.42
CA ARG A 101 -15.97 15.04 5.85
C ARG A 101 -15.77 14.46 7.25
N PRO A 102 -16.72 14.63 8.16
CA PRO A 102 -16.56 14.18 9.53
C PRO A 102 -16.71 12.65 9.61
N ALA A 103 -15.94 12.01 10.49
CA ALA A 103 -15.93 10.55 10.64
C ALA A 103 -17.29 10.03 11.14
N THR A 104 -18.01 10.84 11.93
CA THR A 104 -19.42 10.59 12.30
C THR A 104 -20.37 10.34 11.13
N LEU A 105 -20.07 10.83 9.93
CA LEU A 105 -20.84 10.61 8.69
C LEU A 105 -20.27 9.47 7.84
N GLY A 106 -19.41 8.61 8.39
CA GLY A 106 -18.81 7.46 7.71
C GLY A 106 -17.66 7.81 6.75
N ALA A 107 -17.02 8.97 6.98
CA ALA A 107 -16.00 9.56 6.12
C ALA A 107 -14.59 8.93 6.23
N THR A 108 -14.48 7.66 6.57
CA THR A 108 -13.21 6.95 6.77
C THR A 108 -12.58 6.41 5.48
N GLY A 109 -13.05 6.84 4.30
CA GLY A 109 -12.59 6.34 3.00
C GLY A 109 -12.53 7.43 1.92
N PRO A 110 -12.16 7.04 0.68
CA PRO A 110 -12.16 7.97 -0.44
C PRO A 110 -13.52 8.63 -0.64
N GLY A 111 -13.48 9.86 -1.13
CA GLY A 111 -14.67 10.64 -1.43
C GLY A 111 -15.33 10.21 -2.73
N VAL A 112 -16.63 10.50 -2.88
CA VAL A 112 -17.36 10.19 -4.13
C VAL A 112 -16.72 10.89 -5.33
N HIS A 113 -16.19 12.11 -5.11
CA HIS A 113 -15.49 12.85 -6.15
C HIS A 113 -14.20 12.15 -6.60
N GLU A 114 -13.44 11.60 -5.64
CA GLU A 114 -12.26 10.80 -5.96
C GLU A 114 -12.64 9.51 -6.70
N ASP A 115 -13.72 8.85 -6.31
CA ASP A 115 -14.18 7.61 -6.97
C ASP A 115 -14.61 7.85 -8.42
N ILE A 116 -15.31 8.95 -8.70
CA ILE A 116 -15.67 9.35 -10.06
C ILE A 116 -14.40 9.62 -10.89
N LEU A 117 -13.40 10.28 -10.31
CA LEU A 117 -12.14 10.55 -11.01
C LEU A 117 -11.29 9.28 -11.21
N ASN A 118 -11.42 8.28 -10.35
CA ASN A 118 -10.77 6.99 -10.56
C ASN A 118 -11.58 6.07 -11.50
N GLY A 119 -12.88 6.33 -11.68
CA GLY A 119 -13.81 5.48 -12.42
C GLY A 119 -14.23 4.24 -11.63
N ARG A 120 -14.25 4.38 -10.29
CA ARG A 120 -14.61 3.34 -9.33
C ARG A 120 -16.02 3.53 -8.76
N ASP A 121 -16.74 4.57 -9.20
CA ASP A 121 -18.08 4.96 -8.73
C ASP A 121 -19.15 3.88 -8.87
N THR A 122 -19.00 2.96 -9.84
CA THR A 122 -19.93 1.85 -10.06
C THR A 122 -19.48 0.52 -9.44
N THR A 123 -18.37 0.51 -8.69
CA THR A 123 -17.78 -0.72 -8.13
C THR A 123 -17.71 -0.64 -6.61
N CYS A 124 -17.89 -1.77 -5.94
CA CYS A 124 -17.83 -1.88 -4.49
C CYS A 124 -16.89 -3.03 -4.12
N SER A 125 -15.89 -2.75 -3.28
CA SER A 125 -15.03 -3.78 -2.69
C SER A 125 -15.42 -4.03 -1.22
N TRP A 126 -14.85 -5.09 -0.64
CA TRP A 126 -15.05 -5.39 0.77
C TRP A 126 -14.49 -4.29 1.69
N GLU A 127 -13.45 -3.57 1.25
CA GLU A 127 -12.80 -2.47 1.98
C GLU A 127 -13.71 -1.23 2.07
N ASP A 128 -14.68 -1.10 1.16
CA ASP A 128 -15.67 -0.01 1.19
C ASP A 128 -16.74 -0.26 2.26
N ILE A 129 -17.03 -1.54 2.53
CA ILE A 129 -18.04 -2.00 3.48
C ILE A 129 -17.44 -2.13 4.90
N PHE A 130 -16.26 -2.75 4.99
CA PHE A 130 -15.57 -3.03 6.24
C PHE A 130 -14.32 -2.15 6.34
N LYS A 131 -14.51 -0.99 6.96
CA LYS A 131 -13.46 0.04 7.10
C LYS A 131 -12.60 -0.16 8.35
N GLY A 132 -12.92 -1.14 9.20
CA GLY A 132 -12.15 -1.45 10.41
C GLY A 132 -12.39 -0.48 11.57
N ASP A 133 -13.37 0.43 11.43
CA ASP A 133 -13.78 1.38 12.46
C ASP A 133 -15.02 0.87 13.22
N GLU A 134 -15.51 -0.34 12.93
CA GLU A 134 -16.78 -0.84 13.47
C GLU A 134 -16.76 -1.02 14.99
N LEU A 135 -15.58 -1.29 15.56
CA LEU A 135 -15.37 -1.43 17.01
C LEU A 135 -14.83 -0.16 17.68
N ARG A 136 -14.52 0.90 16.92
CA ARG A 136 -13.93 2.13 17.47
C ARG A 136 -15.02 3.11 17.86
N THR A 137 -14.80 3.82 18.97
CA THR A 137 -15.65 4.96 19.32
C THR A 137 -15.28 6.12 18.41
N LEU A 138 -16.24 6.57 17.60
CA LEU A 138 -16.07 7.74 16.74
C LEU A 138 -16.06 9.02 17.59
N PRO A 139 -15.15 9.97 17.31
CA PRO A 139 -15.19 11.29 17.95
C PRO A 139 -16.48 12.03 17.58
N GLY A 140 -16.90 12.97 18.43
CA GLY A 140 -18.09 13.75 18.17
C GLY A 140 -17.89 14.74 17.02
N PHE A 141 -18.96 15.09 16.29
CA PHE A 141 -18.90 16.07 15.19
C PHE A 141 -18.26 17.41 15.63
N HIS A 142 -18.63 17.91 16.81
CA HIS A 142 -18.11 19.18 17.34
C HIS A 142 -16.61 19.10 17.64
N GLU A 143 -16.13 18.01 18.24
CA GLU A 143 -14.72 17.77 18.52
C GLU A 143 -13.89 17.73 17.23
N GLU A 144 -14.40 17.08 16.18
CA GLU A 144 -13.74 17.03 14.88
C GLU A 144 -13.64 18.41 14.20
N VAL A 145 -14.71 19.21 14.28
CA VAL A 145 -14.75 20.57 13.73
C VAL A 145 -13.78 21.49 14.49
N GLU A 146 -13.79 21.44 15.82
CA GLU A 146 -12.88 22.23 16.66
C GLU A 146 -11.41 21.92 16.35
N LYS A 147 -11.07 20.64 16.19
CA LYS A 147 -9.74 20.19 15.74
C LYS A 147 -9.40 20.70 14.35
N LYS A 148 -10.36 20.70 13.41
CA LYS A 148 -10.15 21.18 12.04
C LYS A 148 -9.90 22.68 11.99
N VAL A 149 -10.60 23.47 12.80
CA VAL A 149 -10.50 24.94 12.86
C VAL A 149 -9.41 25.41 13.82
N ARG A 150 -8.75 24.49 14.55
CA ARG A 150 -7.64 24.76 15.49
C ARG A 150 -8.09 25.63 16.67
N MET A 151 -9.28 25.33 17.19
CA MET A 151 -9.85 26.02 18.35
C MET A 151 -9.41 25.42 19.70
N GLN A 152 -8.84 24.19 19.70
CA GLN A 152 -8.19 23.53 20.83
C GLN A 152 -6.89 22.85 20.38
#